data_AF-A0A7C1T0I9-F1
#
_entry.id   AF-A0A7C1T0I9-F1
#
_cell.length_a   1.000
_cell.length_b   1.000
_cell.length_c   1.000
_cell.angle_alpha   90.00
_cell.angle_beta   90.00
_cell.angle_gamma   90.00
#
_symmetry.space_group_name_H-M   'P 1'
#
loop_
_entity.id
_entity.type
_entity.pdbx_description
1 polymer ?
#
loop_
_entity_poly.entity_id
_entity_poly.type
_entity_poly.pdbx_seq_one_letter_code
_entity_poly.pdbx_strand_id
1 'polypeptide(L)'
;MTITQEVESLGIGSTPGCRLRGVHREIISGTDNTTFPYILSADESGALCLFGAADGGVFTLPAAEAGLWFEFGTALSVTASDSNSVNCATGDFIIGAIIGGSSGITESGGMFPANGSTHLGITSNGSTTGGLIGDNFVLTAINSSQWAITQGVLQGTGTWTTPFTT
;
A
#
# COMPACT_ATOMS: atom_id res chain seq x y z
N MET A 1 30.83 -2.44 -28.70
CA MET A 1 29.35 -2.47 -28.79
C MET A 1 28.86 -1.43 -27.81
N THR A 2 28.43 -0.27 -28.29
CA THR A 2 28.02 0.84 -27.42
C THR A 2 26.56 0.61 -27.04
N ILE A 3 26.31 0.32 -25.77
CA ILE A 3 24.95 0.22 -25.22
C ILE A 3 24.30 1.59 -25.32
N THR A 4 23.10 1.65 -25.89
CA THR A 4 22.33 2.89 -26.03
C THR A 4 21.95 3.44 -24.64
N GLN A 5 22.06 4.75 -24.44
CA GLN A 5 21.67 5.44 -23.20
C GLN A 5 20.27 6.07 -23.29
N GLU A 6 19.57 5.84 -24.41
CA GLU A 6 18.23 6.35 -24.64
C GLU A 6 17.19 5.58 -23.80
N VAL A 7 16.36 6.33 -23.07
CA VAL A 7 15.24 5.78 -22.29
C VAL A 7 14.13 5.34 -23.25
N GLU A 8 13.60 4.13 -23.06
CA GLU A 8 12.38 3.70 -23.77
C GLU A 8 11.22 4.62 -23.40
N SER A 9 10.86 5.52 -24.31
CA SER A 9 9.75 6.46 -24.14
C SER A 9 8.52 5.98 -24.89
N LEU A 10 7.48 5.63 -24.15
CA LEU A 10 6.15 5.37 -24.69
C LEU A 10 5.45 6.71 -24.98
N GLY A 11 5.99 7.51 -25.91
CA GLY A 11 5.43 8.80 -26.33
C GLY A 11 6.45 9.93 -26.42
N ILE A 12 6.71 10.41 -27.64
CA ILE A 12 7.76 11.42 -27.93
C ILE A 12 7.24 12.88 -28.01
N GLY A 13 6.09 13.17 -27.41
CA GLY A 13 5.55 14.55 -27.36
C GLY A 13 5.22 15.19 -28.72
N SER A 14 4.95 14.40 -29.77
CA SER A 14 4.53 14.91 -31.10
C SER A 14 3.03 14.72 -31.37
N THR A 15 2.49 15.51 -32.30
CA THR A 15 1.04 15.79 -32.45
C THR A 15 0.11 14.60 -32.78
N PRO A 16 0.56 13.40 -33.18
CA PRO A 16 -0.20 12.18 -32.94
C PRO A 16 0.46 11.43 -31.78
N GLY A 17 0.02 11.73 -30.56
CA GLY A 17 0.49 11.09 -29.33
C GLY A 17 0.36 9.56 -29.36
N CYS A 18 1.07 8.89 -28.45
CA CYS A 18 0.94 7.45 -28.25
C CYS A 18 -0.46 7.12 -27.69
N ARG A 19 -1.12 6.12 -28.26
CA ARG A 19 -2.38 5.57 -27.71
C ARG A 19 -2.09 4.22 -27.07
N LEU A 20 -1.97 4.21 -25.75
CA LEU A 20 -1.91 2.98 -24.97
C LEU A 20 -3.34 2.59 -24.57
N ARG A 21 -3.92 1.63 -25.28
CA ARG A 21 -5.27 1.14 -24.99
C ARG A 21 -5.19 -0.03 -24.01
N GLY A 22 -5.99 0.03 -22.95
CA GLY A 22 -6.33 -1.15 -22.13
C GLY A 22 -5.15 -1.82 -21.45
N VAL A 23 -4.18 -1.06 -20.93
CA VAL A 23 -3.18 -1.64 -20.02
C VAL A 23 -3.89 -2.26 -18.84
N HIS A 24 -3.68 -3.56 -18.67
CA HIS A 24 -4.13 -4.24 -17.48
C HIS A 24 -3.19 -3.86 -16.36
N ARG A 25 -3.75 -3.52 -15.21
CA ARG A 25 -2.95 -3.34 -14.01
C ARG A 25 -2.47 -4.70 -13.54
N GLU A 26 -1.22 -4.78 -13.12
CA GLU A 26 -0.71 -5.96 -12.44
C GLU A 26 -1.44 -6.12 -11.09
N ILE A 27 -1.87 -7.35 -10.80
CA ILE A 27 -2.52 -7.71 -9.54
C ILE A 27 -1.65 -8.78 -8.88
N ILE A 28 -1.04 -8.43 -7.75
CA ILE A 28 -0.26 -9.33 -6.92
C ILE A 28 -1.20 -9.87 -5.85
N SER A 29 -1.44 -11.18 -5.84
CA SER A 29 -2.39 -11.81 -4.93
C SER A 29 -1.98 -13.26 -4.62
N GLY A 30 -2.24 -13.71 -3.40
CA GLY A 30 -2.02 -15.11 -3.01
C GLY A 30 -0.56 -15.50 -2.82
N THR A 31 0.35 -14.53 -2.86
CA THR A 31 1.79 -14.67 -2.58
C THR A 31 2.16 -14.17 -1.20
N ASP A 32 1.31 -13.33 -0.60
CA ASP A 32 1.45 -12.78 0.75
C ASP A 32 0.97 -13.77 1.81
N ASN A 33 1.83 -14.10 2.76
CA ASN A 33 1.44 -14.81 3.98
C ASN A 33 2.32 -14.38 5.16
N THR A 34 1.90 -14.72 6.38
CA THR A 34 2.60 -14.37 7.62
C THR A 34 3.93 -15.08 7.81
N THR A 35 4.17 -16.21 7.12
CA THR A 35 5.41 -17.01 7.25
C THR A 35 6.49 -16.59 6.25
N PHE A 36 6.09 -16.18 5.06
CA PHE A 36 6.93 -15.74 3.95
C PHE A 36 6.39 -14.41 3.44
N PRO A 37 6.85 -13.28 3.99
CA PRO A 37 6.43 -11.97 3.52
C PRO A 37 6.82 -11.78 2.05
N TYR A 38 5.92 -11.19 1.27
CA TYR A 38 6.21 -10.87 -0.13
C TYR A 38 6.96 -9.54 -0.20
N ILE A 39 8.21 -9.59 -0.67
CA ILE A 39 9.04 -8.41 -0.85
C ILE A 39 8.79 -7.87 -2.26
N LEU A 40 8.18 -6.70 -2.33
CA LEU A 40 7.92 -5.99 -3.58
C LEU A 40 9.24 -5.45 -4.15
N SER A 41 9.36 -5.53 -5.46
CA SER A 41 10.46 -4.96 -6.23
C SER A 41 10.05 -3.61 -6.83
N ALA A 42 11.04 -2.77 -7.17
CA ALA A 42 10.77 -1.47 -7.80
C ALA A 42 10.08 -1.62 -9.18
N ASP A 43 10.36 -2.74 -9.89
CA ASP A 43 9.79 -3.03 -11.21
C ASP A 43 8.27 -3.33 -11.16
N GLU A 44 7.77 -3.74 -9.99
CA GLU A 44 6.33 -3.99 -9.75
C GLU A 44 5.56 -2.72 -9.37
N SER A 45 6.20 -1.54 -9.44
CA SER A 45 5.54 -0.27 -9.15
C SER A 45 4.32 -0.04 -10.05
N GLY A 46 3.19 0.28 -9.43
CA GLY A 46 1.88 0.44 -10.04
C GLY A 46 0.97 -0.78 -9.92
N ALA A 47 1.46 -1.88 -9.35
CA ALA A 47 0.64 -3.04 -9.03
C ALA A 47 -0.44 -2.74 -7.98
N LEU A 48 -1.51 -3.54 -8.00
CA LEU A 48 -2.48 -3.69 -6.93
C LEU A 48 -2.12 -4.94 -6.13
N CYS A 49 -1.71 -4.75 -4.88
CA CYS A 49 -1.39 -5.82 -3.95
C CYS A 49 -2.66 -6.17 -3.16
N LEU A 50 -3.18 -7.38 -3.33
CA LEU A 50 -4.41 -7.83 -2.68
C LEU A 50 -4.11 -8.76 -1.52
N PHE A 51 -4.60 -8.40 -0.33
CA PHE A 51 -4.66 -9.31 0.81
C PHE A 51 -5.80 -10.31 0.60
N GLY A 52 -5.43 -11.55 0.30
CA GLY A 52 -6.36 -12.63 -0.04
C GLY A 52 -6.55 -13.70 1.03
N ALA A 53 -5.85 -13.60 2.16
CA ALA A 53 -5.84 -14.62 3.21
C ALA A 53 -6.53 -14.15 4.49
N ALA A 54 -7.30 -15.04 5.13
CA ALA A 54 -7.91 -14.77 6.43
C ALA A 54 -6.87 -14.72 7.56
N ASP A 55 -5.79 -15.49 7.43
CA ASP A 55 -4.69 -15.58 8.40
C ASP A 55 -3.71 -14.39 8.32
N GLY A 56 -4.03 -13.37 7.50
CA GLY A 56 -3.21 -12.19 7.30
C GLY A 56 -2.12 -12.35 6.23
N GLY A 57 -1.80 -11.24 5.58
CA GLY A 57 -0.73 -11.12 4.59
C GLY A 57 0.31 -10.08 4.98
N VAL A 58 1.55 -10.27 4.53
CA VAL A 58 2.65 -9.33 4.75
C VAL A 58 3.26 -8.94 3.42
N PHE A 59 3.20 -7.64 3.11
CA PHE A 59 3.96 -7.04 2.02
C PHE A 59 5.09 -6.18 2.59
N THR A 60 6.28 -6.28 2.00
CA THR A 60 7.41 -5.40 2.30
C THR A 60 7.68 -4.56 1.07
N LEU A 61 7.65 -3.23 1.23
CA LEU A 61 7.97 -2.29 0.16
C LEU A 61 9.46 -2.34 -0.20
N PRO A 62 9.81 -2.05 -1.45
CA PRO A 62 11.20 -1.78 -1.81
C PRO A 62 11.69 -0.50 -1.13
N ALA A 63 13.00 -0.25 -1.20
CA ALA A 63 13.55 1.04 -0.79
C ALA A 63 12.86 2.17 -1.56
N ALA A 64 12.49 3.23 -0.85
CA ALA A 64 11.79 4.37 -1.42
C ALA A 64 12.61 5.01 -2.54
N GLU A 65 11.99 5.15 -3.71
CA GLU A 65 12.52 5.93 -4.83
C GLU A 65 11.40 6.81 -5.37
N ALA A 66 11.69 8.09 -5.61
CA ALA A 66 10.68 9.05 -6.01
C ALA A 66 9.93 8.60 -7.28
N GLY A 67 8.61 8.47 -7.18
CA GLY A 67 7.75 8.03 -8.28
C GLY A 67 7.27 6.58 -8.18
N LEU A 68 7.85 5.75 -7.30
CA LEU A 68 7.29 4.42 -7.02
C LEU A 68 5.94 4.55 -6.33
N TRP A 69 4.98 3.70 -6.69
CA TRP A 69 3.68 3.68 -6.03
C TRP A 69 3.08 2.28 -6.02
N PHE A 70 2.40 1.95 -4.93
CA PHE A 70 1.71 0.68 -4.75
C PHE A 70 0.35 0.93 -4.12
N GLU A 71 -0.67 0.21 -4.58
CA GLU A 71 -1.96 0.18 -3.91
C GLU A 71 -2.15 -1.15 -3.23
N PHE A 72 -2.72 -1.08 -2.04
CA PHE A 72 -3.05 -2.21 -1.23
C PHE A 72 -4.55 -2.27 -1.06
N GLY A 73 -5.11 -3.45 -1.29
CA GLY A 73 -6.54 -3.71 -1.16
C GLY A 73 -6.79 -4.96 -0.34
N THR A 74 -7.83 -4.95 0.50
CA THR A 74 -8.25 -6.14 1.24
C THR A 74 -9.34 -6.87 0.47
N ALA A 75 -9.01 -8.03 -0.12
CA ALA A 75 -9.94 -8.86 -0.88
C ALA A 75 -10.73 -9.83 0.02
N LEU A 76 -10.13 -10.26 1.13
CA LEU A 76 -10.76 -11.09 2.15
C LEU A 76 -10.50 -10.48 3.53
N SER A 77 -11.56 -10.32 4.34
CA SER A 77 -11.42 -9.81 5.70
C SER A 77 -10.54 -10.74 6.55
N VAL A 78 -9.61 -10.14 7.28
CA VAL A 78 -8.72 -10.87 8.21
C VAL A 78 -9.50 -11.33 9.46
N THR A 79 -9.13 -12.48 10.03
CA THR A 79 -9.67 -12.91 11.32
C THR A 79 -9.15 -12.05 12.45
N ALA A 80 -9.93 -11.87 13.52
CA ALA A 80 -9.60 -10.96 14.63
C ALA A 80 -8.31 -11.31 15.40
N SER A 81 -7.74 -12.50 15.20
CA SER A 81 -6.44 -12.95 15.73
C SER A 81 -5.24 -12.55 14.87
N ASP A 82 -5.48 -12.12 13.64
CA ASP A 82 -4.47 -11.97 12.60
C ASP A 82 -4.48 -10.55 12.04
N SER A 83 -3.46 -10.20 11.27
CA SER A 83 -3.34 -8.86 10.70
C SER A 83 -2.68 -8.86 9.33
N ASN A 84 -3.24 -8.07 8.43
CA ASN A 84 -2.55 -7.64 7.22
C ASN A 84 -1.52 -6.57 7.57
N SER A 85 -0.36 -6.61 6.96
CA SER A 85 0.68 -5.61 7.18
C SER A 85 1.41 -5.21 5.91
N VAL A 86 1.74 -3.93 5.83
CA VAL A 86 2.66 -3.36 4.85
C VAL A 86 3.80 -2.72 5.60
N ASN A 87 5.02 -3.17 5.35
CA ASN A 87 6.22 -2.70 6.03
C ASN A 87 7.11 -1.93 5.05
N CYS A 88 7.63 -0.79 5.48
CA CYS A 88 8.66 -0.05 4.77
C CYS A 88 10.01 -0.78 4.82
N ALA A 89 10.88 -0.49 3.85
CA ALA A 89 12.27 -0.86 3.94
C ALA A 89 12.96 -0.11 5.10
N THR A 90 14.10 -0.63 5.58
CA THR A 90 14.83 -0.02 6.69
C THR A 90 15.28 1.40 6.35
N GLY A 91 14.92 2.38 7.19
CA GLY A 91 15.27 3.80 7.01
C GLY A 91 14.22 4.62 6.26
N ASP A 92 13.15 3.98 5.79
CA ASP A 92 12.02 4.64 5.13
C ASP A 92 10.87 4.87 6.11
N PHE A 93 10.13 5.96 5.89
CA PHE A 93 9.04 6.39 6.77
C PHE A 93 7.77 6.72 6.01
N ILE A 94 6.64 6.62 6.70
CA ILE A 94 5.33 6.96 6.14
C ILE A 94 4.93 8.39 6.52
N ILE A 95 4.40 9.15 5.56
CA ILE A 95 3.81 10.49 5.73
C ILE A 95 2.40 10.54 5.11
N GLY A 96 1.58 11.51 5.52
CA GLY A 96 0.20 11.67 5.04
C GLY A 96 -0.79 11.28 6.12
N ALA A 97 -1.96 10.79 5.75
CA ALA A 97 -2.96 10.32 6.71
C ALA A 97 -3.83 9.22 6.13
N ILE A 98 -4.29 8.32 7.01
CA ILE A 98 -5.34 7.35 6.72
C ILE A 98 -6.63 7.81 7.39
N ILE A 99 -7.75 7.68 6.70
CA ILE A 99 -9.07 7.88 7.27
C ILE A 99 -9.66 6.52 7.60
N GLY A 100 -10.13 6.36 8.84
CA GLY A 100 -10.69 5.13 9.36
C GLY A 100 -12.10 5.34 9.91
N GLY A 101 -13.00 4.38 9.68
CA GLY A 101 -14.36 4.41 10.24
C GLY A 101 -14.86 3.04 10.68
N SER A 102 -15.59 3.00 11.80
CA SER A 102 -16.18 1.76 12.32
C SER A 102 -17.54 1.53 11.68
N SER A 103 -17.74 0.31 11.20
CA SER A 103 -19.03 -0.18 10.73
C SER A 103 -19.90 -0.76 11.86
N GLY A 104 -19.28 -1.06 13.02
CA GLY A 104 -19.92 -1.71 14.16
C GLY A 104 -20.21 -0.78 15.35
N ILE A 105 -19.53 0.37 15.44
CA ILE A 105 -19.65 1.32 16.55
C ILE A 105 -19.89 2.73 16.02
N THR A 106 -21.00 3.34 16.42
CA THR A 106 -21.34 4.73 16.09
C THR A 106 -20.25 5.69 16.56
N GLU A 107 -19.90 6.68 15.72
CA GLU A 107 -18.90 7.74 16.02
C GLU A 107 -17.47 7.24 16.29
N SER A 108 -17.18 5.94 16.06
CA SER A 108 -15.81 5.45 16.14
C SER A 108 -15.13 5.57 14.78
N GLY A 109 -14.14 6.46 14.69
CA GLY A 109 -13.41 6.73 13.46
C GLY A 109 -12.64 8.05 13.56
N GLY A 110 -11.77 8.29 12.61
CA GLY A 110 -10.96 9.51 12.60
C GLY A 110 -9.95 9.56 11.46
N MET A 111 -9.20 10.66 11.46
CA MET A 111 -8.02 10.82 10.62
C MET A 111 -6.78 10.51 11.45
N PHE A 112 -5.95 9.60 10.97
CA PHE A 112 -4.70 9.19 11.61
C PHE A 112 -3.53 9.75 10.79
N PRO A 113 -2.85 10.81 11.25
CA PRO A 113 -1.72 11.39 10.53
C PRO A 113 -0.44 10.59 10.78
N ALA A 114 0.31 10.33 9.71
CA ALA A 114 1.64 9.75 9.79
C ALA A 114 2.70 10.85 10.01
N ASN A 115 3.72 10.55 10.81
CA ASN A 115 4.68 11.54 11.32
C ASN A 115 5.96 11.69 10.50
N GLY A 116 6.20 10.82 9.50
CA GLY A 116 7.38 10.86 8.64
C GLY A 116 8.72 10.60 9.34
N SER A 117 8.71 10.08 10.59
CA SER A 117 9.94 9.90 11.39
C SER A 117 9.99 8.64 12.25
N THR A 118 8.85 8.08 12.66
CA THR A 118 8.81 6.82 13.40
C THR A 118 7.84 5.80 12.82
N HIS A 119 6.96 6.18 11.90
CA HIS A 119 6.02 5.22 11.32
C HIS A 119 6.69 4.42 10.20
N LEU A 120 6.83 3.11 10.41
CA LEU A 120 7.54 2.16 9.56
C LEU A 120 6.62 1.20 8.79
N GLY A 121 5.31 1.26 9.02
CA GLY A 121 4.37 0.36 8.38
C GLY A 121 2.92 0.67 8.70
N ILE A 122 2.03 -0.07 8.05
CA ILE A 122 0.57 -0.03 8.26
C ILE A 122 0.12 -1.45 8.58
N THR A 123 -0.70 -1.61 9.63
CA THR A 123 -1.28 -2.89 10.04
C THR A 123 -2.79 -2.79 10.14
N SER A 124 -3.48 -3.87 9.78
CA SER A 124 -4.94 -3.94 9.69
C SER A 124 -5.43 -5.30 10.20
N ASN A 125 -6.15 -5.32 11.32
CA ASN A 125 -6.53 -6.51 12.11
C ASN A 125 -8.02 -6.92 12.05
N GLY A 126 -8.78 -6.32 11.14
CA GLY A 126 -10.22 -6.53 10.97
C GLY A 126 -11.11 -5.83 12.01
N SER A 127 -10.53 -5.22 13.05
CA SER A 127 -11.28 -4.64 14.18
C SER A 127 -10.96 -3.17 14.43
N THR A 128 -9.75 -2.86 14.88
CA THR A 128 -9.37 -1.53 15.39
C THR A 128 -8.48 -0.72 14.46
N THR A 129 -7.90 -1.35 13.42
CA THR A 129 -6.93 -0.72 12.51
C THR A 129 -7.22 -0.94 11.01
N GLY A 130 -8.46 -1.28 10.65
CA GLY A 130 -8.79 -1.71 9.28
C GLY A 130 -8.67 -3.22 9.10
N GLY A 131 -8.88 -3.72 7.89
CA GLY A 131 -8.70 -5.13 7.51
C GLY A 131 -9.98 -5.84 7.12
N LEU A 132 -11.04 -5.07 6.85
CA LEU A 132 -12.28 -5.58 6.27
C LEU A 132 -12.22 -5.54 4.74
N ILE A 133 -13.03 -6.39 4.10
CA ILE A 133 -13.16 -6.43 2.66
C ILE A 133 -13.50 -5.05 2.07
N GLY A 134 -12.76 -4.64 1.04
CA GLY A 134 -12.94 -3.34 0.38
C GLY A 134 -12.06 -2.22 0.93
N ASP A 135 -11.32 -2.45 2.01
CA ASP A 135 -10.30 -1.50 2.50
C ASP A 135 -9.22 -1.27 1.45
N ASN A 136 -8.81 -0.01 1.30
CA ASN A 136 -7.80 0.36 0.33
C ASN A 136 -6.94 1.56 0.73
N PHE A 137 -5.66 1.50 0.37
CA PHE A 137 -4.76 2.63 0.50
C PHE A 137 -3.65 2.58 -0.54
N VAL A 138 -3.14 3.75 -0.91
CA VAL A 138 -2.07 3.95 -1.89
C VAL A 138 -0.89 4.60 -1.20
N LEU A 139 0.27 3.97 -1.33
CA LEU A 139 1.55 4.51 -0.90
C LEU A 139 2.33 4.95 -2.14
N THR A 140 2.84 6.18 -2.11
CA THR A 140 3.61 6.79 -3.19
C THR A 140 4.91 7.33 -2.61
N ALA A 141 6.05 6.83 -3.08
CA ALA A 141 7.35 7.34 -2.68
C ALA A 141 7.55 8.75 -3.27
N ILE A 142 7.70 9.74 -2.39
CA ILE A 142 7.86 11.16 -2.76
C ILE A 142 9.34 11.58 -2.81
N ASN A 143 10.20 10.81 -2.17
CA ASN A 143 11.66 10.98 -2.17
C ASN A 143 12.31 9.62 -1.83
N SER A 144 13.62 9.64 -1.58
CA SER A 144 14.41 8.43 -1.33
C SER A 144 14.23 7.78 0.05
N SER A 145 13.34 8.31 0.90
CA SER A 145 13.12 7.76 2.25
C SER A 145 11.69 7.92 2.78
N GLN A 146 10.75 8.43 1.98
CA GLN A 146 9.40 8.72 2.44
C GLN A 146 8.33 8.22 1.47
N TRP A 147 7.40 7.45 2.02
CA TRP A 147 6.18 6.97 1.38
C TRP A 147 5.00 7.83 1.83
N ALA A 148 4.44 8.62 0.92
CA ALA A 148 3.24 9.40 1.16
C ALA A 148 1.98 8.58 0.92
N ILE A 149 1.04 8.66 1.85
CA ILE A 149 -0.31 8.15 1.66
C ILE A 149 -1.07 9.16 0.79
N THR A 150 -1.36 8.79 -0.45
CA THR A 150 -2.09 9.64 -1.41
C THR A 150 -3.60 9.36 -1.41
N GLN A 151 -3.97 8.15 -0.98
CA GLN A 151 -5.34 7.73 -0.74
C GLN A 151 -5.33 6.69 0.38
N GLY A 152 -6.32 6.70 1.26
CA GLY A 152 -6.42 5.69 2.33
C GLY A 152 -7.74 5.74 3.05
N VAL A 153 -8.54 4.68 2.87
CA VAL A 153 -9.77 4.43 3.61
C VAL A 153 -9.71 3.02 4.16
N LEU A 154 -9.80 2.91 5.48
CA LEU A 154 -9.84 1.65 6.19
C LEU A 154 -11.15 1.53 6.98
N GLN A 155 -11.64 0.31 7.16
CA GLN A 155 -12.86 -0.01 7.88
C GLN A 155 -12.62 -1.13 8.90
N GLY A 156 -13.25 -0.97 10.05
CA GLY A 156 -13.18 -1.94 11.14
C GLY A 156 -14.51 -2.05 11.85
N THR A 157 -14.59 -2.93 12.84
CA THR A 157 -15.80 -3.10 13.67
C THR A 157 -15.63 -2.60 15.10
N GLY A 158 -14.39 -2.35 15.54
CA GLY A 158 -14.05 -2.02 16.92
C GLY A 158 -13.85 -0.53 17.16
N THR A 159 -13.28 -0.21 18.32
CA THR A 159 -12.84 1.14 18.68
C THR A 159 -11.51 1.44 18.00
N TRP A 160 -11.47 2.49 17.20
CA TRP A 160 -10.31 2.79 16.36
C TRP A 160 -9.04 3.14 17.15
N THR A 161 -7.93 2.62 16.65
CA THR A 161 -6.56 2.93 17.06
C THR A 161 -5.72 3.31 15.85
N THR A 162 -4.55 3.90 16.07
CA THR A 162 -3.63 4.18 14.95
C THR A 162 -3.26 2.88 14.22
N PRO A 163 -3.36 2.82 12.88
CA PRO A 163 -2.95 1.67 12.10
C PRO A 163 -1.43 1.64 11.85
N PHE A 164 -0.72 2.73 12.16
CA PHE A 164 0.72 2.83 11.93
C PHE A 164 1.53 2.07 12.97
N THR A 165 2.52 1.32 12.50
CA THR A 165 3.53 0.65 13.33
C THR A 165 4.80 1.50 13.43
N THR A 166 5.55 1.34 14.52
CA THR A 166 6.82 2.03 14.81
C THR A 166 7.96 1.06 14.99
#